data_AF-A0A957X978-F1
#
_entry.id   AF-A0A957X978-F1
#
_cell.length_a   1.000
_cell.length_b   1.000
_cell.length_c   1.000
_cell.angle_alpha   90.00
_cell.angle_beta   90.00
_cell.angle_gamma   90.00
#
_symmetry.space_group_name_H-M   'P 1'
#
loop_
_entity.id
_entity.type
_entity.pdbx_description
1 polymer ?
#
loop_
_entity_poly.entity_id
_entity_poly.type
_entity_poly.pdbx_seq_one_letter_code
_entity_poly.pdbx_strand_id
1 'polypeptide(L)' 'AQWQGMIAAAGFVESTVIYQGDVYIDFLNWTERMATPAANVQLIRTLFDGAPVEFRTVFKIAGNHNFCFTGAVIRATRP' A
#
# COMPACT_ATOMS: atom_id res chain seq x y z
N ALA A 1 -10.49 -1.67 11.51
CA ALA A 1 -10.42 -1.95 12.95
C ALA A 1 -9.27 -1.22 13.64
N GLN A 2 -7.99 -1.57 13.42
CA GLN A 2 -6.86 -0.98 14.16
C GLN A 2 -6.76 0.55 14.05
N TRP A 3 -6.84 1.11 12.83
CA TRP A 3 -6.80 2.56 12.61
C TRP A 3 -7.92 3.32 13.33
N GLN A 4 -9.16 2.82 13.29
CA GLN A 4 -10.28 3.45 14.00
C GLN A 4 -10.08 3.41 15.52
N GLY A 5 -9.51 2.32 16.05
CA GLY A 5 -9.13 2.23 17.46
C GLY A 5 -8.09 3.28 17.86
N MET A 6 -7.06 3.48 17.03
CA MET A 6 -6.04 4.52 17.28
C MET A 6 -6.62 5.94 17.17
N ILE A 7 -7.51 6.18 16.21
CA ILE A 7 -8.20 7.48 16.05
C ILE A 7 -9.07 7.80 17.28
N ALA A 8 -9.83 6.81 17.77
CA ALA A 8 -10.61 6.96 18.99
C ALA A 8 -9.71 7.20 20.22
N ALA A 9 -8.60 6.46 20.35
CA ALA A 9 -7.63 6.66 21.43
C ALA A 9 -6.97 8.05 21.41
N ALA A 10 -6.89 8.69 20.23
CA ALA A 10 -6.42 10.05 20.06
C ALA A 10 -7.48 11.14 20.36
N GLY A 11 -8.69 10.75 20.78
CA GLY A 11 -9.75 11.68 21.19
C GLY A 11 -10.66 12.17 20.08
N PHE A 12 -10.61 11.57 18.88
CA PHE A 12 -11.59 11.83 17.82
C PHE A 12 -12.85 10.98 18.07
N VAL A 13 -14.02 11.59 17.90
CA VAL A 13 -15.30 11.00 18.32
C VAL A 13 -16.10 10.41 17.16
N GLU A 14 -15.91 10.91 15.94
CA GLU A 14 -16.53 10.37 14.73
C GLU A 14 -15.44 10.08 13.72
N SER A 15 -15.32 8.81 13.29
CA SER A 15 -14.39 8.43 12.23
C SER A 15 -15.09 7.58 11.17
N THR A 16 -14.87 7.91 9.90
CA THR A 16 -15.52 7.24 8.77
C THR A 16 -14.51 7.06 7.64
N VAL A 17 -14.44 5.84 7.11
CA VAL A 17 -13.72 5.58 5.86
C VAL A 17 -14.52 6.21 4.74
N ILE A 18 -14.02 7.30 4.17
CA ILE A 18 -14.69 8.04 3.09
C ILE A 18 -14.21 7.60 1.70
N TYR A 19 -13.10 6.85 1.64
CA TYR A 19 -12.59 6.24 0.43
C TYR A 19 -11.79 5.00 0.79
N GLN A 20 -11.93 3.96 -0.04
CA GLN A 20 -11.06 2.79 -0.03
C GLN A 20 -10.87 2.34 -1.48
N GLY A 21 -9.62 2.09 -1.87
CA GLY A 21 -9.33 1.68 -3.24
C GLY A 21 -7.86 1.39 -3.47
N ASP A 22 -7.58 0.96 -4.68
CA ASP A 22 -6.22 0.63 -5.09
C ASP A 22 -5.40 1.91 -5.29
N VAL A 23 -4.20 1.88 -4.74
CA VAL A 23 -3.16 2.86 -5.02
C VAL A 23 -2.16 2.20 -5.95
N TYR A 24 -2.15 2.65 -7.20
CA TYR A 24 -1.20 2.21 -8.19
C TYR A 24 0.21 2.72 -7.91
N ILE A 25 1.19 1.84 -8.04
CA ILE A 25 2.60 2.13 -7.89
C ILE A 25 3.35 1.72 -9.16
N ASP A 26 3.94 2.72 -9.81
CA ASP A 26 4.98 2.48 -10.79
C ASP A 26 6.26 2.05 -10.07
N PHE A 27 6.73 0.84 -10.37
CA PHE A 27 7.81 0.20 -9.64
C PHE A 27 9.14 0.93 -9.78
N LEU A 28 9.48 1.36 -11.00
CA LEU A 28 10.73 2.05 -11.28
C LEU A 28 10.73 3.42 -10.61
N ASN A 29 9.67 4.19 -10.80
CA ASN A 29 9.54 5.52 -10.18
C ASN A 29 9.56 5.43 -8.65
N TRP A 30 8.89 4.42 -8.08
CA TRP A 30 8.90 4.20 -6.63
C TRP A 30 10.29 3.84 -6.10
N THR A 31 10.96 2.87 -6.71
CA THR A 31 12.31 2.46 -6.27
C THR A 31 13.34 3.57 -6.42
N GLU A 32 13.24 4.39 -7.46
CA GLU A 32 14.08 5.58 -7.64
C GLU A 32 13.82 6.64 -6.56
N ARG A 33 12.55 6.98 -6.30
CA ARG A 33 12.16 7.94 -5.25
C ARG A 33 12.61 7.52 -3.86
N MET A 34 12.57 6.22 -3.58
CA MET A 34 13.01 5.66 -2.30
C MET A 34 14.54 5.53 -2.21
N ALA A 35 15.27 5.86 -3.28
CA ALA A 35 16.71 5.63 -3.42
C ALA A 35 17.09 4.17 -3.09
N THR A 36 16.25 3.21 -3.50
CA THR A 36 16.45 1.79 -3.21
C THR A 36 17.72 1.30 -3.92
N PRO A 37 18.71 0.73 -3.20
CA PRO A 37 19.93 0.22 -3.83
C PRO A 37 19.62 -0.86 -4.88
N ALA A 38 20.40 -0.89 -5.96
CA ALA A 38 20.17 -1.78 -7.10
C ALA A 38 20.03 -3.26 -6.71
N ALA A 39 20.84 -3.74 -5.76
CA ALA A 39 20.75 -5.11 -5.24
C ALA A 39 19.38 -5.40 -4.61
N ASN A 40 18.81 -4.42 -3.88
CA ASN A 40 17.50 -4.56 -3.26
C ASN A 40 16.36 -4.46 -4.29
N VAL A 41 16.53 -3.64 -5.33
CA VAL A 41 15.57 -3.59 -6.45
C VAL A 41 15.47 -4.97 -7.11
N GLN A 42 16.61 -5.64 -7.35
CA GLN A 42 16.61 -7.00 -7.91
C GLN A 42 15.97 -8.01 -6.95
N LEU A 43 16.27 -7.92 -5.65
CA LEU A 43 15.63 -8.78 -4.65
C LEU A 43 14.10 -8.64 -4.66
N ILE A 44 13.58 -7.42 -4.78
CA ILE A 44 12.13 -7.19 -4.83
C ILE A 44 11.52 -7.78 -6.12
N ARG A 45 12.21 -7.66 -7.27
CA ARG A 45 11.75 -8.32 -8.51
C ARG A 45 11.66 -9.83 -8.32
N THR A 46 12.70 -10.45 -7.77
CA THR A 46 12.70 -11.89 -7.46
C THR A 46 11.57 -12.28 -6.52
N LEU A 47 11.28 -11.46 -5.50
CA LEU A 47 10.16 -11.68 -4.60
C LEU A 47 8.81 -11.66 -5.34
N PHE A 48 8.62 -10.70 -6.24
CA PHE A 48 7.38 -10.56 -7.02
C PHE A 48 7.20 -11.69 -8.03
N ASP A 49 8.28 -12.10 -8.71
CA ASP A 49 8.27 -13.19 -9.68
C ASP A 49 7.99 -14.54 -9.00
N GLY A 50 8.55 -14.74 -7.80
CA GLY A 50 8.35 -15.94 -6.99
C GLY A 50 7.07 -15.94 -6.16
N ALA A 51 6.32 -14.83 -6.13
CA ALA A 51 5.12 -14.75 -5.31
C ALA A 51 4.04 -15.74 -5.78
N PRO A 52 3.31 -16.38 -4.85
CA PRO A 52 2.14 -17.18 -5.21
C PRO A 52 1.09 -16.37 -6.00
N VAL A 53 0.27 -17.06 -6.80
CA VAL A 53 -0.69 -16.42 -7.72
C VAL A 53 -1.70 -15.56 -6.98
N GLU A 54 -2.10 -15.97 -5.79
CA GLU A 54 -3.00 -15.25 -4.90
C GLU A 54 -2.43 -13.89 -4.50
N PHE A 55 -1.13 -13.80 -4.21
CA PHE A 55 -0.47 -12.55 -3.87
C PHE A 55 -0.30 -11.65 -5.08
N ARG A 56 0.11 -12.22 -6.23
CA ARG A 56 0.16 -11.47 -7.49
C ARG A 56 -1.20 -10.92 -7.89
N THR A 57 -2.27 -11.65 -7.61
CA THR A 57 -3.65 -11.22 -7.87
C THR A 57 -4.08 -10.11 -6.91
N VAL A 58 -3.87 -10.29 -5.60
CA VAL A 58 -4.26 -9.30 -4.58
C VAL A 58 -3.53 -7.96 -4.80
N PHE A 59 -2.22 -8.01 -5.06
CA PHE A 59 -1.41 -6.81 -5.30
C PHE A 59 -1.38 -6.38 -6.77
N LYS A 60 -2.13 -7.04 -7.65
CA LYS A 60 -2.21 -6.73 -9.09
C LYS A 60 -0.83 -6.55 -9.73
N ILE A 61 0.10 -7.44 -9.39
CA ILE A 61 1.50 -7.36 -9.85
C ILE A 61 1.53 -7.62 -11.36
N ALA A 62 1.90 -6.60 -12.12
CA ALA A 62 2.05 -6.66 -13.57
C ALA A 62 3.43 -7.20 -13.98
N GLY A 63 3.59 -7.57 -15.26
CA GLY A 63 4.84 -8.14 -15.78
C GLY A 63 6.04 -7.18 -15.76
N ASN A 64 5.82 -5.87 -15.58
CA ASN A 64 6.86 -4.87 -15.37
C ASN A 64 7.10 -4.54 -13.88
N HIS A 65 6.53 -5.35 -12.98
CA HIS A 65 6.57 -5.24 -11.51
C HIS A 65 5.78 -4.07 -10.93
N ASN A 66 5.02 -3.32 -11.75
CA ASN A 66 4.06 -2.36 -11.23
C ASN A 66 2.98 -3.09 -10.43
N PHE A 67 2.50 -2.47 -9.37
CA PHE A 67 1.59 -3.13 -8.43
C PHE A 67 0.63 -2.14 -7.80
N CYS A 68 -0.39 -2.65 -7.13
CA CYS A 68 -1.33 -1.88 -6.34
C CYS A 68 -1.29 -2.33 -4.89
N PHE A 69 -1.54 -1.42 -3.95
CA PHE A 69 -1.92 -1.77 -2.59
C PHE A 69 -3.23 -1.07 -2.22
N THR A 70 -3.97 -1.64 -1.27
CA THR A 70 -5.22 -1.04 -0.80
C THR A 70 -4.93 0.14 0.13
N GLY A 71 -5.29 1.34 -0.33
CA GLY A 71 -5.30 2.55 0.49
C GLY A 71 -6.71 2.88 0.98
N ALA A 72 -6.78 3.70 2.03
CA ALA A 72 -8.03 4.25 2.51
C ALA A 72 -7.83 5.70 3.00
N VAL A 73 -8.87 6.52 2.85
CA VAL A 73 -8.95 7.85 3.46
C VAL A 73 -9.98 7.79 4.56
N ILE A 74 -9.56 8.15 5.77
CA ILE A 74 -10.43 8.20 6.95
C ILE A 74 -10.62 9.67 7.31
N ARG A 75 -11.87 10.11 7.32
CA ARG A 75 -12.26 11.40 7.90
C ARG A 75 -12.53 11.18 9.37
N ALA A 76 -11.96 12.03 10.23
CA ALA A 76 -12.28 12.04 11.64
C ALA A 76 -12.50 13.46 12.15
N THR A 77 -13.44 13.65 13.07
CA THR A 77 -13.73 14.94 13.71
C THR A 77 -13.55 14.85 15.22
N ARG A 78 -13.18 15.98 15.80
CA ARG A 78 -13.18 16.22 17.24
C ARG A 78 -13.99 17.50 17.51
N PRO A 79 -14.63 17.64 18.68
CA PRO A 79 -15.32 18.86 19.07
C PRO A 79 -14.40 20.09 19.08
#